data_AF-A0AAV5T3F1-F1
#
_entry.id   AF-A0AAV5T3F1-F1
#
_cell.length_a   1.000
_cell.length_b   1.000
_cell.length_c   1.000
_cell.angle_alpha   90.00
_cell.angle_beta   90.00
_cell.angle_gamma   90.00
#
_symmetry.space_group_name_H-M   'P 1'
#
loop_
_entity.id
_entity.type
_entity.pdbx_description
1 polymer ?
#
loop_
_entity_poly.entity_id
_entity_poly.type
_entity_poly.pdbx_seq_one_letter_code
_entity_poly.pdbx_strand_id
1 'polypeptide(L)'
;LRQFGPHPIMLLNSLLVILATSLPLAASLMCLHNSTVTNAIYSDKGVLIRAYTSYYNLGLLECGANLTRCVNFKSMDVSFFSTLDAAQEDTIFNSLIKGNNGQVVGQSCMSEADCNKIKAQEAEDCMGEQAQSCFCSTDECTGASGMAMTLASLITVLIYLITTD
;
A
#
# COMPACT_ATOMS: atom_id res chain seq x y z
N LEU A 1 -21.29 -17.44 -60.17
CA LEU A 1 -21.59 -16.72 -58.91
C LEU A 1 -20.80 -17.39 -57.80
N ARG A 2 -19.70 -16.78 -57.35
CA ARG A 2 -18.81 -17.31 -56.30
C ARG A 2 -19.34 -16.85 -54.94
N GLN A 3 -19.67 -17.79 -54.05
CA GLN A 3 -19.87 -17.51 -52.62
C GLN A 3 -18.62 -17.96 -51.87
N PHE A 4 -17.85 -16.99 -51.37
CA PHE A 4 -16.81 -17.22 -50.38
C PHE A 4 -17.49 -17.28 -49.00
N GLY A 5 -17.58 -18.48 -48.43
CA GLY A 5 -17.96 -18.65 -47.03
C GLY A 5 -16.82 -18.21 -46.11
N PRO A 6 -17.12 -17.65 -44.93
CA PRO A 6 -16.10 -17.15 -44.00
C PRO A 6 -15.23 -18.31 -43.52
N HIS A 7 -13.91 -18.14 -43.62
CA HIS A 7 -12.93 -19.14 -43.21
C HIS A 7 -12.82 -19.21 -41.67
N PRO A 8 -12.97 -20.38 -41.03
CA PRO A 8 -12.93 -20.55 -39.57
C PRO A 8 -11.56 -20.27 -38.94
N ILE A 9 -10.52 -20.02 -39.75
CA ILE A 9 -9.15 -19.79 -39.29
C ILE A 9 -8.97 -18.35 -38.75
N MET A 10 -9.78 -17.39 -39.17
CA MET A 10 -9.66 -15.99 -38.73
C MET A 10 -10.17 -15.74 -37.30
N LEU A 11 -11.05 -16.58 -36.76
CA LEU A 11 -11.57 -16.40 -35.40
C LEU A 11 -10.60 -16.88 -34.31
N LEU A 12 -9.70 -17.82 -34.64
CA LEU A 12 -8.76 -18.39 -33.68
C LEU A 12 -7.60 -17.42 -33.34
N ASN A 13 -7.15 -16.63 -34.33
CA ASN A 13 -6.07 -15.66 -34.13
C ASN A 13 -6.50 -14.45 -33.28
N SER A 14 -7.77 -14.05 -33.36
CA SER A 14 -8.29 -12.94 -32.55
C SER A 14 -8.42 -13.32 -31.06
N LEU A 15 -8.69 -14.59 -30.75
CA LEU A 15 -8.79 -15.08 -29.37
C LEU A 15 -7.42 -15.16 -28.66
N LEU A 16 -6.36 -15.47 -29.42
CA LEU A 16 -4.98 -15.54 -28.92
C LEU A 16 -4.40 -14.15 -28.57
N VAL A 17 -4.79 -13.10 -29.30
CA VAL A 17 -4.36 -11.73 -29.02
C VAL A 17 -5.01 -11.19 -27.73
N ILE A 18 -6.26 -11.57 -27.44
CA ILE A 18 -6.96 -11.16 -26.21
C ILE A 18 -6.40 -11.89 -24.97
N LEU A 19 -6.04 -13.18 -25.09
CA LEU A 19 -5.40 -13.93 -24.01
C LEU A 19 -3.97 -13.44 -23.71
N ALA A 20 -3.26 -12.86 -24.69
CA ALA A 20 -1.93 -12.28 -24.48
C ALA A 20 -1.96 -10.95 -23.72
N THR A 21 -3.11 -10.24 -23.74
CA THR A 21 -3.30 -8.98 -22.99
C THR A 21 -3.78 -9.19 -21.55
N SER A 22 -4.12 -10.41 -21.15
CA SER A 22 -4.51 -10.74 -19.77
C SER A 22 -3.34 -11.20 -18.91
N LEU A 23 -2.11 -10.73 -19.18
CA LEU A 23 -1.07 -10.73 -18.16
C LEU A 23 -1.62 -9.84 -17.03
N PRO A 24 -1.91 -10.36 -15.84
CA PRO A 24 -2.14 -9.48 -14.70
C PRO A 24 -0.84 -8.68 -14.58
N LEU A 25 -0.88 -7.39 -14.95
CA LEU A 25 0.08 -6.45 -14.41
C LEU A 25 -0.03 -6.68 -12.91
N ALA A 26 1.05 -7.17 -12.30
CA ALA A 26 1.08 -7.41 -10.87
C ALA A 26 0.73 -6.07 -10.23
N ALA A 27 -0.53 -5.94 -9.78
CA ALA A 27 -0.99 -4.73 -9.14
C ALA A 27 -0.16 -4.63 -7.86
N SER A 28 0.67 -3.60 -7.83
CA SER A 28 1.43 -3.21 -6.66
C SER A 28 0.46 -2.90 -5.53
N LEU A 29 0.67 -3.52 -4.37
CA LEU A 29 -0.16 -3.32 -3.19
C LEU A 29 -0.29 -1.82 -2.86
N MET A 30 -1.50 -1.35 -2.57
CA MET A 30 -1.75 0.03 -2.15
C MET A 30 -2.10 0.09 -0.67
N CYS A 31 -1.30 0.82 0.10
CA CYS A 31 -1.49 0.94 1.55
C CYS A 31 -1.65 2.40 1.98
N LEU A 32 -2.29 2.62 3.11
CA LEU A 32 -2.40 3.94 3.73
C LEU A 32 -1.07 4.30 4.41
N HIS A 33 -0.52 5.46 4.06
CA HIS A 33 0.69 6.02 4.65
C HIS A 33 0.34 7.21 5.53
N ASN A 34 0.26 6.96 6.83
CA ASN A 34 0.14 8.01 7.84
C ASN A 34 1.01 7.69 9.05
N SER A 35 1.41 8.72 9.79
CA SER A 35 2.13 8.54 11.02
C SER A 35 1.94 9.70 11.97
N THR A 36 2.06 9.36 13.25
CA THR A 36 2.21 10.31 14.33
C THR A 36 3.61 10.11 14.90
N VAL A 37 4.44 11.14 14.82
CA VAL A 37 5.79 11.14 15.36
C VAL A 37 5.81 12.02 16.60
N THR A 38 6.14 11.42 17.74
CA THR A 38 6.42 12.16 18.98
C THR A 38 7.92 12.37 19.09
N ASN A 39 8.35 13.60 18.82
CA ASN A 39 9.75 13.98 18.93
C ASN A 39 10.09 14.36 20.38
N ALA A 40 11.22 13.87 20.89
CA ALA A 40 11.73 14.15 22.22
C ALA A 40 13.18 14.66 22.14
N ILE A 41 13.40 15.88 22.65
CA ILE A 41 14.71 16.51 22.73
C ILE A 41 15.22 16.41 24.16
N TYR A 42 16.35 15.73 24.34
CA TYR A 42 17.02 15.57 25.62
C TYR A 42 18.24 16.49 25.71
N SER A 43 18.55 16.95 26.92
CA SER A 43 19.82 17.61 27.22
C SER A 43 20.97 16.60 27.21
N ASP A 44 22.21 17.11 27.18
CA ASP A 44 23.43 16.29 27.31
C ASP A 44 23.48 15.47 28.62
N LYS A 45 22.65 15.82 29.61
CA LYS A 45 22.49 15.11 30.88
C LYS A 45 21.34 14.09 30.86
N GLY A 46 20.71 13.86 29.72
CA GLY A 46 19.59 12.92 29.55
C GLY A 46 18.24 13.45 30.05
N VAL A 47 18.12 14.73 30.43
CA VAL A 47 16.86 15.32 30.88
C VAL A 47 16.03 15.78 29.68
N LEU A 48 14.76 15.40 29.61
CA LEU A 48 13.82 15.86 28.57
C LEU A 48 13.66 17.39 28.64
N ILE A 49 14.06 18.08 27.58
CA ILE A 49 13.94 19.54 27.43
C ILE A 49 12.60 19.89 26.80
N ARG A 50 12.22 19.17 25.73
CA ARG A 50 11.03 19.48 24.93
C ARG A 50 10.50 18.21 24.27
N ALA A 51 9.18 18.09 24.21
CA ALA A 51 8.51 17.11 23.38
C ALA A 51 7.47 17.82 22.50
N TYR A 52 7.30 17.34 21.28
CA TYR A 52 6.23 17.79 20.38
C TYR A 52 5.82 16.66 19.44
N THR A 53 4.58 16.71 18.98
CA THR A 53 4.00 15.70 18.10
C THR A 53 3.80 16.29 16.71
N SER A 54 4.16 15.53 15.68
CA SER A 54 3.90 15.85 14.27
C SER A 54 3.05 14.75 13.64
N TYR A 55 2.09 15.16 12.83
CA TYR A 55 1.20 14.26 12.11
C TYR A 55 1.51 14.35 10.62
N TYR A 56 1.77 13.21 10.00
CA TYR A 56 2.03 13.10 8.57
C TYR A 56 0.98 12.19 7.96
N ASN A 57 0.28 12.67 6.94
CA ASN A 57 -0.72 11.87 6.21
C ASN A 57 -0.49 12.08 4.71
N LEU A 58 -0.09 11.03 4.02
CA LEU A 58 0.13 11.03 2.58
C LEU A 58 -0.96 10.27 1.81
N GLY A 59 -1.96 9.73 2.50
CA GLY A 59 -3.03 8.94 1.89
C GLY A 59 -2.54 7.58 1.41
N LEU A 60 -3.23 7.03 0.41
CA LEU A 60 -2.88 5.75 -0.20
C LEU A 60 -1.69 5.90 -1.14
N LEU A 61 -0.65 5.11 -0.89
CA LEU A 61 0.54 5.04 -1.73
C LEU A 61 0.76 3.62 -2.21
N GLU A 62 1.36 3.53 -3.39
CA GLU A 62 1.85 2.27 -3.95
C GLU A 62 3.06 1.78 -3.13
N CYS A 63 3.04 0.51 -2.75
CA CYS A 63 4.16 -0.14 -2.10
C CYS A 63 5.26 -0.47 -3.11
N GLY A 64 6.51 -0.29 -2.69
CA GLY A 64 7.64 -0.81 -3.47
C GLY A 64 7.60 -2.34 -3.59
N ALA A 65 8.30 -2.87 -4.59
CA ALA A 65 8.20 -4.28 -5.00
C ALA A 65 8.48 -5.31 -3.87
N ASN A 66 9.23 -4.90 -2.85
CA ASN A 66 9.61 -5.77 -1.72
C ASN A 66 8.72 -5.57 -0.47
N LEU A 67 7.79 -4.60 -0.49
CA LEU A 67 6.91 -4.28 0.62
C LEU A 67 5.52 -4.87 0.34
N THR A 68 5.32 -6.11 0.76
CA THR A 68 4.17 -6.94 0.38
C THR A 68 3.04 -6.94 1.41
N ARG A 69 3.11 -6.07 2.42
CA ARG A 69 2.15 -6.00 3.52
C ARG A 69 1.76 -4.55 3.81
N CYS A 70 0.47 -4.29 4.01
CA CYS A 70 0.02 -3.07 4.67
C CYS A 70 0.07 -3.29 6.17
N VAL A 71 0.65 -2.37 6.92
CA VAL A 71 0.84 -2.51 8.37
C VAL A 71 0.26 -1.32 9.10
N ASN A 72 -0.52 -1.59 10.14
CA ASN A 72 -0.86 -0.64 11.20
C ASN A 72 0.05 -0.96 12.40
N PHE A 73 1.14 -0.22 12.55
CA PHE A 73 2.19 -0.50 13.53
C PHE A 73 2.04 0.35 14.79
N LYS A 74 2.30 -0.26 15.93
CA LYS A 74 2.34 0.42 17.24
C LYS A 74 3.58 1.28 17.42
N SER A 75 3.51 2.14 18.43
CA SER A 75 4.59 3.04 18.80
C SER A 75 5.91 2.28 18.91
N MET A 76 6.89 2.71 18.14
CA MET A 76 8.26 2.19 18.16
C MET A 76 9.24 3.36 18.08
N ASP A 77 10.49 3.14 18.50
CA ASP A 77 11.51 4.18 18.38
C ASP A 77 11.84 4.46 16.91
N VAL A 78 11.99 5.75 16.55
CA VAL A 78 12.34 6.16 15.18
C VAL A 78 13.68 5.57 14.74
N SER A 79 14.61 5.38 15.68
CA SER A 79 15.89 4.71 15.41
C SER A 79 15.69 3.24 14.99
N PHE A 80 14.76 2.52 15.64
CA PHE A 80 14.41 1.16 15.27
C PHE A 80 13.63 1.11 13.95
N PHE A 81 12.65 2.01 13.75
CA PHE A 81 11.95 2.17 12.48
C PHE A 81 12.94 2.35 11.31
N SER A 82 13.98 3.16 11.51
CA SER A 82 15.03 3.43 10.51
C SER A 82 15.85 2.20 10.10
N THR A 83 15.72 1.06 10.79
CA THR A 83 16.37 -0.22 10.45
C THR A 83 15.48 -1.18 9.66
N LEU A 84 14.18 -0.87 9.54
CA LEU A 84 13.23 -1.66 8.76
C LEU A 84 13.49 -1.46 7.26
N ASP A 85 13.17 -2.48 6.46
CA ASP A 85 13.24 -2.44 5.00
C ASP A 85 12.33 -1.33 4.47
N ALA A 86 11.14 -1.18 5.08
CA ALA A 86 10.20 -0.10 4.79
C ALA A 86 10.83 1.31 4.86
N ALA A 87 11.77 1.53 5.79
CA ALA A 87 12.45 2.81 5.99
C ALA A 87 13.72 3.01 5.14
N GLN A 88 14.13 1.98 4.39
CA GLN A 88 15.24 2.06 3.45
C GLN A 88 14.83 2.63 2.09
N GLU A 89 13.53 2.59 1.75
CA GLU A 89 13.04 3.24 0.53
C GLU A 89 13.18 4.76 0.63
N ASP A 90 13.64 5.39 -0.46
CA ASP A 90 13.81 6.84 -0.53
C ASP A 90 12.47 7.54 -0.85
N THR A 91 11.58 7.54 0.15
CA THR A 91 10.27 8.19 0.06
C THR A 91 10.19 9.43 0.94
N ILE A 92 9.30 10.36 0.56
CA ILE A 92 8.99 11.55 1.38
C ILE A 92 8.49 11.10 2.77
N PHE A 93 7.65 10.06 2.83
CA PHE A 93 7.14 9.51 4.09
C PHE A 93 8.27 9.12 5.05
N ASN A 94 9.23 8.34 4.56
CA ASN A 94 10.34 7.86 5.36
C ASN A 94 11.26 9.00 5.80
N SER A 95 11.51 9.96 4.91
CA SER A 95 12.32 11.15 5.21
C SER A 95 11.70 11.99 6.34
N LEU A 96 10.37 12.16 6.34
CA LEU A 96 9.66 12.89 7.40
C LEU A 96 9.78 12.20 8.76
N ILE A 97 9.73 10.87 8.80
CA ILE A 97 9.88 10.11 10.05
C ILE A 97 11.34 10.14 10.53
N LYS A 98 12.29 9.79 9.64
CA LYS A 98 13.73 9.65 9.95
C LYS A 98 14.41 10.96 10.37
N GLY A 99 13.84 12.10 9.99
CA GLY A 99 14.34 13.42 10.42
C GLY A 99 14.05 13.76 11.89
N ASN A 100 13.35 12.90 12.63
CA ASN A 100 12.97 13.12 14.03
C ASN A 100 13.68 12.16 15.00
N ASN A 101 13.68 12.51 16.29
CA ASN A 101 14.15 11.64 17.37
C ASN A 101 12.99 11.34 18.31
N GLY A 102 12.76 10.09 18.69
CA GLY A 102 11.67 9.72 19.61
C GLY A 102 10.91 8.52 19.09
N GLN A 103 9.57 8.60 19.10
CA GLN A 103 8.71 7.48 18.75
C GLN A 103 7.80 7.78 17.55
N VAL A 104 7.46 6.73 16.81
CA VAL A 104 6.55 6.76 15.67
C VAL A 104 5.50 5.66 15.79
N VAL A 105 4.25 6.01 15.50
CA VAL A 105 3.10 5.09 15.35
C VAL A 105 2.42 5.44 14.03
N GLY A 106 1.86 4.47 13.33
CA GLY A 106 1.22 4.79 12.05
C GLY A 106 0.90 3.59 11.17
N GLN A 107 0.70 3.89 9.90
CA GLN A 107 0.34 2.96 8.85
C GLN A 107 1.28 3.14 7.66
N SER A 108 1.76 2.03 7.09
CA SER A 108 2.66 2.03 5.93
C SER A 108 2.79 0.65 5.29
N CYS A 109 3.33 0.60 4.07
CA CYS A 109 3.85 -0.63 3.48
C CYS A 109 5.05 -1.17 4.29
N MET A 110 5.14 -2.49 4.47
CA MET A 110 6.32 -3.18 5.02
C MET A 110 6.58 -4.52 4.33
N SER A 111 7.80 -5.03 4.49
CA SER A 111 8.12 -6.42 4.15
C SER A 111 7.52 -7.38 5.19
N GLU A 112 7.29 -8.63 4.79
CA GLU A 112 6.88 -9.67 5.75
C GLU A 112 7.95 -9.90 6.84
N ALA A 113 9.23 -9.73 6.50
CA ALA A 113 10.33 -9.82 7.47
C ALA A 113 10.21 -8.72 8.53
N ASP A 114 9.89 -7.49 8.14
CA ASP A 114 9.67 -6.40 9.09
C ASP A 114 8.43 -6.62 9.95
N CYS A 115 7.34 -7.15 9.38
CA CYS A 115 6.15 -7.53 10.14
C CYS A 115 6.51 -8.49 11.28
N ASN A 116 7.36 -9.48 11.00
CA ASN A 116 7.89 -10.40 12.00
C ASN A 116 8.78 -9.70 13.04
N LYS A 117 9.68 -8.79 12.62
CA LYS A 117 10.55 -8.02 13.53
C LYS A 117 9.74 -7.22 14.55
N ILE A 118 8.65 -6.59 14.11
CA ILE A 118 7.77 -5.78 14.97
C ILE A 118 6.68 -6.60 15.65
N LYS A 119 6.63 -7.91 15.43
CA LYS A 119 5.62 -8.84 15.94
C LYS A 119 4.19 -8.41 15.60
N ALA A 120 3.99 -7.94 14.37
CA ALA A 120 2.65 -7.63 13.88
C ALA A 120 1.86 -8.93 13.66
N GLN A 121 0.56 -8.90 13.96
CA GLN A 121 -0.35 -10.01 13.74
C GLN A 121 -0.99 -9.91 12.37
N GLU A 122 -1.10 -11.04 11.68
CA GLU A 122 -1.85 -11.10 10.43
C GLU A 122 -3.35 -10.98 10.71
N ALA A 123 -4.04 -10.15 9.93
CA ALA A 123 -5.50 -10.09 9.90
C ALA A 123 -5.98 -9.76 8.48
N GLU A 124 -7.25 -10.03 8.20
CA GLU A 124 -7.89 -9.57 6.96
C GLU A 124 -8.08 -8.04 6.93
N ASP A 125 -8.28 -7.44 8.11
CA ASP A 125 -8.52 -6.02 8.30
C ASP A 125 -7.73 -5.51 9.52
N CYS A 126 -6.95 -4.46 9.31
CA CYS A 126 -6.13 -3.78 10.31
C CYS A 126 -6.61 -2.35 10.62
N MET A 127 -7.85 -2.02 10.27
CA MET A 127 -8.48 -0.73 10.57
C MET A 127 -8.69 -0.53 12.08
N GLY A 128 -8.72 0.74 12.49
CA GLY A 128 -9.03 1.15 13.86
C GLY A 128 -7.89 0.97 14.88
N GLU A 129 -8.24 1.07 16.16
CA GLU A 129 -7.31 0.89 17.27
C GLU A 129 -7.13 -0.59 17.59
N GLN A 130 -6.04 -1.17 17.08
CA GLN A 130 -5.65 -2.54 17.40
C GLN A 130 -4.93 -2.62 18.75
N ALA A 131 -4.95 -3.75 19.46
CA ALA A 131 -4.17 -3.90 20.69
C ALA A 131 -2.67 -4.09 20.42
N GLN A 132 -2.34 -4.65 19.25
CA GLN A 132 -0.98 -4.93 18.80
C GLN A 132 -0.77 -4.35 17.39
N SER A 133 0.45 -4.40 16.88
CA SER A 133 0.68 -4.12 15.45
C SER A 133 -0.08 -5.17 14.62
N CYS A 134 -0.62 -4.75 13.49
CA CYS A 134 -1.43 -5.60 12.60
C CYS A 134 -0.91 -5.46 11.18
N PHE A 135 -0.90 -6.54 10.41
CA PHE A 135 -0.60 -6.52 8.99
C PHE A 135 -1.61 -7.32 8.16
N CYS A 136 -1.74 -6.92 6.90
CA CYS A 136 -2.64 -7.51 5.92
C CYS A 136 -2.04 -7.39 4.51
N SER A 137 -2.59 -8.08 3.52
CA SER A 137 -1.99 -8.24 2.18
C SER A 137 -2.87 -7.80 1.01
N THR A 138 -4.01 -7.18 1.31
CA THR A 138 -4.94 -6.63 0.32
C THR A 138 -4.88 -5.11 0.32
N ASP A 139 -5.27 -4.50 -0.79
CA ASP A 139 -5.30 -3.03 -0.88
C ASP A 139 -6.18 -2.41 0.22
N GLU A 140 -5.72 -1.28 0.76
CA GLU A 140 -6.46 -0.43 1.71
C GLU A 140 -6.87 -1.10 3.03
N CYS A 141 -6.34 -2.29 3.36
CA CYS A 141 -6.74 -3.06 4.54
C CYS A 141 -6.32 -2.45 5.89
N THR A 142 -5.48 -1.42 5.89
CA THR A 142 -5.20 -0.59 7.08
C THR A 142 -6.11 0.64 7.17
N GLY A 143 -7.01 0.81 6.21
CA GLY A 143 -7.96 1.92 6.08
C GLY A 143 -7.83 2.64 4.74
N ALA A 144 -8.97 3.06 4.20
CA ALA A 144 -9.04 3.94 3.04
C ALA A 144 -9.12 5.40 3.49
N SER A 145 -8.18 6.26 3.08
CA SER A 145 -8.43 7.70 3.07
C SER A 145 -9.44 7.97 1.94
N GLY A 146 -10.73 7.99 2.29
CA GLY A 146 -11.89 8.13 1.40
C GLY A 146 -11.61 8.58 -0.03
N MET A 147 -11.43 7.62 -0.93
CA MET A 147 -11.75 7.69 -2.36
C MET A 147 -11.56 6.29 -2.96
N ALA A 148 -12.46 5.37 -2.62
CA ALA A 148 -12.68 4.20 -3.45
C ALA A 148 -13.34 4.68 -4.76
N MET A 149 -12.54 5.12 -5.73
CA MET A 149 -13.04 5.30 -7.10
C MET A 149 -13.24 3.91 -7.69
N THR A 150 -14.47 3.44 -7.57
CA THR A 150 -14.96 2.17 -8.08
C THR A 150 -14.67 2.05 -9.59
N LEU A 151 -13.68 1.23 -9.93
CA LEU A 151 -13.38 0.73 -11.28
C LEU A 151 -14.57 -0.01 -11.95
N ALA A 152 -15.68 -0.21 -11.23
CA ALA A 152 -16.92 -0.80 -11.73
C ALA A 152 -17.58 0.00 -12.87
N SER A 153 -17.25 1.28 -13.04
CA SER A 153 -17.81 2.13 -14.10
C SER A 153 -17.30 1.79 -15.52
N LEU A 154 -16.09 1.24 -15.65
CA LEU A 154 -15.51 0.95 -16.97
C LEU A 154 -16.13 -0.29 -17.64
N ILE A 155 -16.56 -1.27 -16.85
CA ILE A 155 -17.19 -2.50 -17.37
C ILE A 155 -18.59 -2.20 -17.94
N THR A 156 -19.37 -1.33 -17.30
CA THR A 156 -20.70 -0.93 -17.80
C THR A 156 -20.62 -0.12 -19.09
N VAL A 157 -19.61 0.73 -19.27
CA VAL A 157 -19.39 1.47 -20.53
C VAL A 157 -18.96 0.52 -21.66
N LEU A 158 -18.09 -0.45 -21.37
CA LEU A 158 -17.67 -1.46 -22.35
C LEU A 158 -18.82 -2.37 -22.79
N ILE A 159 -19.68 -2.82 -21.87
CA ILE A 159 -20.87 -3.61 -22.22
C ILE A 159 -21.85 -2.78 -23.06
N TYR A 160 -22.10 -1.52 -22.69
CA TYR A 160 -23.00 -0.65 -23.43
C TYR A 160 -22.55 -0.47 -24.89
N LEU A 161 -21.26 -0.18 -25.12
CA LEU A 161 -20.68 -0.01 -26.45
C LEU A 161 -20.76 -1.29 -27.31
N ILE A 162 -20.65 -2.49 -26.72
CA ILE A 162 -20.77 -3.76 -27.44
C ILE A 162 -22.23 -4.08 -27.81
N THR A 163 -23.21 -3.61 -27.02
CA THR A 163 -24.63 -3.91 -27.24
C THR A 163 -25.37 -2.94 -28.16
N THR A 164 -24.73 -1.83 -28.56
CA THR A 164 -25.35 -0.79 -29.40
C THR A 164 -24.91 -0.78 -30.87
N ASP A 165 -24.12 -1.76 -31.31
CA ASP A 165 -23.89 -2.09 -32.73
C ASP A 165 -24.70 -3.34 -33.13
#